data_AF-A0A3B9VR38-F1
#
_entry.id   AF-A0A3B9VR38-F1
#
_cell.length_a   1.000
_cell.length_b   1.000
_cell.length_c   1.000
_cell.angle_alpha   90.00
_cell.angle_beta   90.00
_cell.angle_gamma   90.00
#
_symmetry.space_group_name_H-M   'P 1'
#
loop_
_entity.id
_entity.type
_entity.pdbx_description
1 polymer ?
#
loop_
_entity_poly.entity_id
_entity_poly.type
_entity_poly.pdbx_seq_one_letter_code
_entity_poly.pdbx_strand_id
1 'polypeptide(L)'
;MTIALRFIPTLIEETDKIMNAQKARGADLESGGIMQRAKALVPILIPLFVSAFRRADELALAMECRCYRGDVGRTRMKQLHYSWQDGVAAAMTVACIGAVIVVNIFAPVMF
;
A
#
# COMPACT_ATOMS: atom_id res chain seq x y z
N MET A 1 -8.29 -4.73 -1.66
CA MET A 1 -6.92 -4.22 -1.40
C MET A 1 -6.40 -4.57 0.00
N THR A 2 -6.55 -5.82 0.48
CA THR A 2 -5.98 -6.24 1.79
C THR A 2 -4.72 -7.10 1.63
N ILE A 3 -4.70 -7.93 0.58
CA ILE A 3 -3.58 -8.80 0.21
C ILE A 3 -2.31 -7.96 -0.01
N ALA A 4 -2.35 -6.94 -0.88
CA ALA A 4 -1.22 -6.07 -1.15
C ALA A 4 -0.64 -5.40 0.12
N LEU A 5 -1.50 -4.84 0.98
CA LEU A 5 -1.06 -4.20 2.23
C LEU A 5 -0.33 -5.16 3.17
N ARG A 6 -0.70 -6.44 3.17
CA ARG A 6 0.00 -7.46 3.96
C ARG A 6 1.33 -7.90 3.33
N PHE A 7 1.45 -7.84 2.00
CA PHE A 7 2.66 -8.24 1.29
C PHE A 7 3.72 -7.15 1.18
N ILE A 8 3.35 -5.86 1.24
CA ILE A 8 4.31 -4.74 1.17
C ILE A 8 5.46 -4.90 2.19
N PRO A 9 5.21 -5.12 3.49
CA PRO A 9 6.31 -5.26 4.46
C PRO A 9 7.25 -6.42 4.11
N THR A 10 6.69 -7.57 3.70
CA THR A 10 7.50 -8.73 3.37
C THR A 10 8.31 -8.54 2.08
N LEU A 11 7.77 -7.82 1.09
CA LEU A 11 8.50 -7.49 -0.13
C LEU A 11 9.65 -6.53 0.13
N ILE A 12 9.49 -5.58 1.07
CA ILE A 12 10.57 -4.68 1.50
C ILE A 12 11.69 -5.48 2.15
N GLU A 13 11.37 -6.35 3.13
CA GLU A 13 12.36 -7.20 3.79
C GLU A 13 13.10 -8.12 2.80
N GLU A 14 12.40 -8.64 1.80
CA GLU A 14 12.97 -9.50 0.78
C GLU A 14 13.86 -8.71 -0.20
N THR A 15 13.46 -7.49 -0.54
CA THR A 15 14.28 -6.55 -1.32
C THR A 15 15.58 -6.25 -0.58
N ASP A 16 15.53 -5.96 0.73
CA ASP A 16 16.72 -5.69 1.54
C ASP A 16 17.65 -6.90 1.61
N LYS A 17 17.10 -8.11 1.77
CA LYS A 17 17.88 -9.36 1.75
C LYS A 17 18.57 -9.56 0.40
N ILE A 18 17.85 -9.38 -0.70
CA ILE A 18 18.41 -9.54 -2.05
C ILE A 18 19.47 -8.46 -2.30
N MET A 19 19.22 -7.21 -1.92
CA MET A 19 20.15 -6.11 -2.06
C MET A 19 21.45 -6.37 -1.30
N ASN A 20 21.37 -6.80 -0.04
CA ASN A 20 22.55 -7.15 0.77
C ASN A 20 23.30 -8.35 0.18
N ALA A 21 22.59 -9.36 -0.34
CA ALA A 21 23.22 -10.50 -1.00
C ALA A 21 23.96 -10.12 -2.29
N GLN A 22 23.41 -9.19 -3.09
CA GLN A 22 24.08 -8.69 -4.29
C GLN A 22 25.28 -7.81 -3.93
N LYS A 23 25.16 -6.92 -2.92
CA LYS A 23 26.29 -6.14 -2.38
C LYS A 23 27.43 -7.05 -1.91
N ALA A 24 27.12 -8.14 -1.20
CA ALA A 24 28.11 -9.13 -0.77
C ALA A 24 28.79 -9.90 -1.92
N ARG A 25 28.11 -10.02 -3.07
CA ARG A 25 28.67 -10.60 -4.31
C ARG A 25 29.47 -9.58 -5.14
N GLY A 26 29.69 -8.38 -4.62
CA GLY A 26 30.43 -7.32 -5.30
C GLY A 26 29.61 -6.51 -6.31
N ALA A 27 28.28 -6.61 -6.28
CA ALA A 27 27.44 -5.76 -7.11
C ALA A 27 27.49 -4.31 -6.58
N ASP A 28 27.97 -3.40 -7.42
CA ASP A 28 27.91 -1.96 -7.16
C ASP A 28 26.58 -1.40 -7.68
N LEU A 29 25.74 -0.99 -6.73
CA LEU A 29 24.40 -0.48 -6.99
C LEU A 29 24.35 1.06 -7.01
N GLU A 30 25.42 1.71 -6.57
CA GLU A 30 25.43 3.15 -6.25
C GLU A 30 26.38 3.93 -7.18
N SER A 31 27.36 3.29 -7.82
CA SER A 31 28.25 3.95 -8.77
C SER A 31 27.78 3.89 -10.23
N GLY A 32 28.36 4.74 -11.08
CA GLY A 32 28.09 4.80 -12.51
C GLY A 32 26.97 5.76 -12.94
N GLY A 33 26.74 5.84 -14.25
CA GLY A 33 25.68 6.66 -14.84
C GLY A 33 24.27 6.06 -14.69
N ILE A 34 23.24 6.82 -15.05
CA ILE A 34 21.81 6.41 -14.92
C ILE A 34 21.55 5.03 -15.56
N MET A 35 22.08 4.80 -16.77
CA MET A 35 21.91 3.53 -17.49
C MET A 35 22.59 2.35 -16.77
N GLN A 36 23.73 2.58 -16.12
CA GLN A 36 24.47 1.54 -15.41
C GLN A 36 23.75 1.16 -14.12
N ARG A 37 23.22 2.15 -13.38
CA ARG A 37 22.37 1.93 -12.21
C ARG A 37 21.08 1.19 -12.55
N ALA A 38 20.42 1.54 -13.66
CA ALA A 38 19.23 0.83 -14.12
C ALA A 38 19.50 -0.66 -14.40
N LYS A 39 20.63 -0.98 -15.05
CA LYS A 39 21.05 -2.37 -15.27
C LYS A 39 21.41 -3.08 -13.96
N ALA A 40 22.00 -2.38 -13.00
CA ALA A 40 22.35 -2.92 -11.69
C ALA A 40 21.12 -3.31 -10.83
N LEU A 41 19.92 -2.81 -11.15
CA LEU A 41 18.67 -3.20 -10.49
C LEU A 41 18.08 -4.52 -11.01
N VAL A 42 18.43 -4.94 -12.23
CA VAL A 42 17.88 -6.16 -12.86
C VAL A 42 18.10 -7.43 -12.01
N PRO A 43 19.30 -7.67 -11.42
CA PRO A 43 19.55 -8.81 -10.53
C PRO A 43 18.75 -8.79 -9.23
N ILE A 44 18.15 -7.66 -8.85
CA ILE A 44 17.27 -7.54 -7.69
C ILE A 44 15.82 -7.77 -8.12
N LEU A 45 15.42 -7.15 -9.23
CA LEU A 45 14.06 -7.18 -9.74
C LEU A 45 13.62 -8.60 -10.13
N ILE A 46 14.45 -9.34 -10.88
CA ILE A 46 14.07 -10.67 -11.38
C ILE A 46 13.80 -11.66 -10.23
N PRO A 47 14.70 -11.83 -9.23
CA PRO A 47 14.43 -12.72 -8.11
C PRO A 47 13.21 -12.31 -7.28
N LEU A 48 13.03 -11.00 -7.04
CA LEU A 48 11.87 -10.48 -6.30
C LEU A 48 10.56 -10.83 -7.02
N PHE A 49 10.50 -10.66 -8.34
CA PHE A 49 9.33 -11.03 -9.14
C PHE A 49 9.04 -12.53 -9.10
N VAL A 50 10.05 -13.38 -9.29
CA VAL A 50 9.88 -14.84 -9.23
C VAL A 50 9.37 -15.27 -7.86
N SER A 51 9.92 -14.70 -6.79
CA SER A 51 9.47 -14.97 -5.42
C SER A 51 8.03 -14.50 -5.18
N ALA A 52 7.68 -13.29 -5.65
CA ALA A 52 6.33 -12.75 -5.52
C ALA A 52 5.29 -13.62 -6.24
N PHE A 53 5.58 -14.11 -7.45
CA PHE A 53 4.70 -15.02 -8.18
C PHE A 53 4.56 -16.37 -7.48
N ARG A 54 5.66 -16.96 -7.00
CA ARG A 54 5.60 -18.20 -6.21
C ARG A 54 4.71 -18.04 -4.98
N ARG A 55 4.86 -16.93 -4.25
CA ARG A 55 4.05 -16.65 -3.08
C ARG A 55 2.58 -16.41 -3.42
N ALA A 56 2.30 -15.78 -4.57
CA ALA A 56 0.94 -15.62 -5.06
C ALA A 56 0.28 -16.97 -5.36
N ASP A 57 1.02 -17.90 -5.96
CA ASP A 57 0.55 -19.26 -6.27
C ASP A 57 0.29 -20.08 -4.99
N GLU A 58 1.25 -20.09 -4.06
CA GLU A 58 1.10 -20.73 -2.74
C GLU A 58 -0.10 -20.15 -1.96
N LEU A 59 -0.28 -18.82 -2.01
CA LEU A 59 -1.42 -18.17 -1.37
C LEU A 59 -2.74 -18.56 -2.04
N ALA A 60 -2.79 -18.58 -3.37
CA ALA A 60 -3.99 -18.96 -4.12
C ALA A 60 -4.40 -20.40 -3.76
N LEU A 61 -3.45 -21.33 -3.80
CA LEU A 61 -3.68 -22.72 -3.40
C LEU A 61 -4.15 -22.82 -1.94
N ALA A 62 -3.52 -22.10 -1.02
CA ALA A 62 -3.94 -22.08 0.38
C ALA A 62 -5.35 -21.48 0.57
N MET A 63 -5.73 -20.50 -0.25
CA MET A 63 -7.07 -19.92 -0.26
C MET A 63 -8.10 -20.95 -0.78
N GLU A 64 -7.79 -21.68 -1.84
CA GLU A 64 -8.64 -22.75 -2.36
C GLU A 64 -8.83 -23.89 -1.34
N CYS A 65 -7.75 -24.34 -0.69
CA CYS A 65 -7.80 -25.33 0.41
C CYS A 65 -8.70 -24.87 1.58
N ARG A 66 -8.79 -23.56 1.82
CA ARG A 66 -9.71 -22.95 2.82
C ARG A 66 -11.12 -22.71 2.27
N CYS A 67 -11.46 -23.32 1.14
CA CYS A 67 -12.74 -23.17 0.46
C CYS A 67 -13.07 -21.71 0.07
N TYR A 68 -12.05 -20.89 -0.21
CA TYR A 68 -12.28 -19.54 -0.71
C TYR A 68 -12.76 -19.59 -2.17
N ARG A 69 -14.07 -19.46 -2.39
CA ARG A 69 -14.73 -19.60 -3.70
C ARG A 69 -15.05 -18.28 -4.40
N GLY A 70 -14.61 -17.15 -3.83
CA GLY A 70 -14.85 -15.81 -4.38
C GLY A 70 -15.57 -14.88 -3.41
N ASP A 71 -16.09 -13.78 -3.97
CA ASP A 71 -16.63 -12.65 -3.19
C ASP A 71 -18.08 -12.88 -2.70
N VAL A 72 -18.88 -13.62 -3.45
CA VAL A 72 -20.32 -13.74 -3.21
C VAL A 72 -20.61 -14.62 -1.97
N GLY A 73 -21.47 -14.14 -1.08
CA GLY A 73 -21.94 -14.91 0.08
C GLY A 73 -20.99 -14.95 1.29
N ARG A 74 -19.91 -14.15 1.30
CA ARG A 74 -18.97 -14.09 2.43
C ARG A 74 -19.41 -13.13 3.54
N THR A 75 -19.20 -13.53 4.78
CA THR A 75 -19.35 -12.64 5.95
C THR A 75 -18.04 -11.87 6.19
N ARG A 76 -18.16 -10.64 6.72
CA ARG A 76 -16.98 -9.84 7.12
C ARG A 76 -16.69 -10.02 8.60
N MET A 77 -15.50 -10.52 8.91
CA MET A 77 -14.99 -10.67 10.29
C MET A 77 -14.71 -9.32 10.95
N LYS A 78 -14.10 -8.38 10.21
CA LYS A 78 -13.88 -7.00 10.67
C LYS A 78 -14.93 -6.09 10.04
N GLN A 79 -15.90 -5.69 10.85
CA GLN A 79 -16.93 -4.71 10.48
C GLN A 79 -16.56 -3.36 11.11
N LEU A 80 -16.77 -2.29 10.36
CA LEU A 80 -16.60 -0.94 10.89
C LEU A 80 -17.85 -0.58 11.69
N HIS A 81 -17.68 -0.17 12.94
CA HIS A 81 -18.76 0.31 13.79
C HIS A 81 -18.65 1.82 13.93
N TYR A 82 -19.78 2.51 13.83
CA TYR A 82 -19.84 3.95 14.05
C TYR A 82 -19.50 4.26 15.51
N SER A 83 -18.58 5.19 15.69
CA SER A 83 -18.19 5.74 16.99
C SER A 83 -18.78 7.14 17.16
N TRP A 84 -18.96 7.58 18.41
CA TRP A 84 -19.27 8.99 18.71
C TRP A 84 -18.25 9.96 18.12
N GLN A 85 -16.98 9.51 18.02
CA GLN A 85 -15.91 10.28 17.39
C GLN A 85 -16.20 10.61 15.92
N ASP A 86 -16.88 9.72 15.19
CA ASP A 86 -17.27 9.96 13.79
C ASP A 86 -18.31 11.08 13.72
N GLY A 87 -19.23 11.13 14.68
CA GLY A 87 -20.23 12.20 14.79
C GLY A 87 -19.58 13.56 15.09
N VAL A 88 -18.62 13.60 16.02
CA VAL A 88 -17.87 14.83 16.33
C VAL A 88 -17.05 15.29 15.12
N ALA A 89 -16.36 14.38 14.43
CA ALA A 89 -15.58 14.70 13.24
C ALA A 89 -16.46 15.24 12.09
N ALA A 90 -17.64 14.65 11.90
CA ALA A 90 -18.63 15.12 10.93
C ALA A 90 -19.14 16.53 11.29
N ALA A 91 -19.48 16.77 12.56
CA ALA A 91 -19.94 18.08 13.03
C ALA A 91 -18.87 19.16 12.85
N MET A 92 -17.60 18.87 13.18
CA MET A 92 -16.49 19.80 12.95
C MET A 92 -16.29 20.11 11.46
N THR A 93 -16.41 19.12 10.59
CA THR A 93 -16.26 19.31 9.14
C THR A 93 -17.37 20.21 8.59
N VAL A 94 -18.62 20.00 9.02
CA VAL A 94 -19.76 20.85 8.65
C VAL A 94 -19.57 22.28 9.18
N ALA A 95 -19.10 22.43 10.42
CA ALA A 95 -18.83 23.74 11.01
C ALA A 95 -17.74 24.50 10.23
N CYS A 96 -16.65 23.84 9.84
CA CYS A 96 -15.60 24.44 9.02
C CYS A 96 -16.11 24.89 7.64
N ILE A 97 -16.89 24.05 6.96
CA ILE A 97 -17.49 24.40 5.66
C ILE A 97 -18.45 25.59 5.82
N GLY A 98 -19.29 25.57 6.85
CA GLY A 98 -20.20 26.67 7.17
C GLY A 98 -19.45 27.98 7.41
N ALA A 99 -18.38 27.95 8.20
CA ALA A 99 -17.55 29.12 8.45
C ALA A 99 -16.92 29.68 7.16
N VAL A 100 -16.41 28.81 6.28
CA VAL A 100 -15.87 29.22 4.97
C VAL A 100 -16.93 29.87 4.10
N ILE A 101 -18.15 29.31 4.04
CA ILE A 101 -19.26 29.89 3.29
C ILE A 101 -19.66 31.24 3.85
N VAL A 102 -19.76 31.38 5.17
CA VAL A 102 -20.08 32.65 5.83
C VAL A 102 -19.03 33.71 5.49
N VAL A 103 -17.74 33.38 5.60
CA VAL A 103 -16.66 34.29 5.21
C VAL A 103 -16.74 34.65 3.72
N ASN A 104 -17.04 33.68 2.85
CA ASN A 104 -17.18 33.91 1.41
C ASN A 104 -18.38 34.80 1.05
N ILE A 105 -19.48 34.76 1.81
CA ILE A 105 -20.65 35.63 1.59
C ILE A 105 -20.40 37.03 2.15
N PHE A 106 -19.74 37.16 3.30
CA PHE A 106 -19.49 38.47 3.93
C PHE A 106 -18.31 39.24 3.30
N ALA A 107 -17.29 38.56 2.77
CA ALA A 107 -16.16 39.21 2.11
C ALA A 107 -16.52 40.06 0.86
N PRO A 108 -17.39 39.63 -0.08
CA PRO A 108 -17.82 40.43 -1.23
C PRO A 108 -18.88 41.49 -0.90
N VAL A 109 -19.40 41.51 0.32
CA VAL A 109 -20.32 42.56 0.82
C VAL A 109 -19.54 43.70 1.49
N MET A 110 -18.29 43.46 1.91
CA MET A 110 -17.44 44.42 2.61
C MET A 110 -16.41 45.12 1.70
N PHE A 111 -16.15 44.58 0.50
CA PHE A 111 -15.37 45.19 -0.59
C PHE A 111 -16.31 45.63 -1.72
#